data_AF-A0A7C1VI59-F1
#
_entry.id   AF-A0A7C1VI59-F1
#
_cell.length_a   1.000
_cell.length_b   1.000
_cell.length_c   1.000
_cell.angle_alpha   90.00
_cell.angle_beta   90.00
_cell.angle_gamma   90.00
#
_symmetry.space_group_name_H-M   'P 1'
#
loop_
_entity.id
_entity.type
_entity.pdbx_description
1 polymer ?
#
loop_
_entity_poly.entity_id
_entity_poly.type
_entity_poly.pdbx_seq_one_letter_code
_entity_poly.pdbx_strand_id
1 'polypeptide(L)'
;MVERTKKQKEHTVKMGKENRGKVRSKEVREKNRKARLGKKHSKEAKGKISKNNSKFWTGKKRPEISGKKCHLWRGGVSSNKEYRSWVKNRRNKLKRKAEGSHTFGEWELLKRQYGYRCVCCGKGEVEVKLTEDHIIPLSKGGSDYIENIQPLCQSCNSIKRTKIIKFK
;
A
#
# COMPACT_ATOMS: atom_id res chain seq x y z
N MET A 1 16.72 9.67 -27.23
CA MET A 1 16.27 8.49 -26.44
C MET A 1 14.84 8.61 -25.88
N VAL A 2 14.28 9.82 -25.70
CA VAL A 2 12.96 10.03 -25.07
C VAL A 2 11.78 9.66 -25.99
N GLU A 3 11.84 9.96 -27.29
CA GLU A 3 10.77 9.62 -28.25
C GLU A 3 10.52 8.13 -28.45
N ARG A 4 11.59 7.32 -28.41
CA ARG A 4 11.51 5.85 -28.52
C ARG A 4 10.66 5.27 -27.39
N THR A 5 10.71 5.88 -26.19
CA THR A 5 9.89 5.48 -25.04
C THR A 5 8.43 5.95 -25.13
N LYS A 6 8.16 7.07 -25.81
CA LYS A 6 6.80 7.61 -25.99
C LYS A 6 6.01 6.75 -26.98
N LYS A 7 6.60 6.44 -28.14
CA LYS A 7 6.00 5.52 -29.14
C LYS A 7 5.73 4.13 -28.56
N GLN A 8 6.61 3.63 -27.70
CA GLN A 8 6.44 2.32 -27.06
C GLN A 8 5.32 2.30 -26.01
N LYS A 9 5.13 3.41 -25.28
CA LYS A 9 4.00 3.60 -24.35
C LYS A 9 2.67 3.72 -25.10
N GLU A 10 2.63 4.49 -26.18
CA GLU A 10 1.43 4.65 -27.01
C GLU A 10 1.00 3.31 -27.63
N HIS A 11 1.96 2.53 -28.13
CA HIS A 11 1.71 1.19 -28.65
C HIS A 11 1.14 0.23 -27.60
N THR A 12 1.67 0.23 -26.36
CA THR A 12 1.14 -0.62 -25.27
C THR A 12 -0.26 -0.21 -24.83
N VAL A 13 -0.56 1.10 -24.78
CA VAL A 13 -1.91 1.62 -24.49
C VAL A 13 -2.90 1.19 -25.59
N LYS A 14 -2.51 1.31 -26.86
CA LYS A 14 -3.33 0.89 -28.01
C LYS A 14 -3.65 -0.62 -27.94
N MET A 15 -2.62 -1.45 -27.77
CA MET A 15 -2.77 -2.91 -27.58
C MET A 15 -3.67 -3.27 -26.39
N GLY A 16 -3.57 -2.51 -25.28
CA GLY A 16 -4.40 -2.72 -24.10
C GLY A 16 -5.89 -2.40 -24.33
N LYS A 17 -6.20 -1.35 -25.10
CA LYS A 17 -7.57 -1.01 -25.50
C LYS A 17 -8.16 -2.08 -26.42
N GLU A 18 -7.41 -2.51 -27.43
CA GLU A 18 -7.85 -3.51 -28.42
C GLU A 18 -8.06 -4.91 -27.83
N ASN A 19 -7.38 -5.25 -26.73
CA ASN A 19 -7.51 -6.54 -26.05
C ASN A 19 -8.55 -6.54 -24.91
N ARG A 20 -9.17 -5.40 -24.61
CA ARG A 20 -10.16 -5.27 -23.54
C ARG A 20 -11.41 -6.08 -23.90
N GLY A 21 -11.86 -6.96 -23.01
CA GLY A 21 -13.04 -7.81 -23.22
C GLY A 21 -12.82 -9.05 -24.11
N LYS A 22 -11.66 -9.17 -24.78
CA LYS A 22 -11.35 -10.35 -25.60
C LYS A 22 -11.01 -11.56 -24.72
N VAL A 23 -11.87 -12.57 -24.76
CA VAL A 23 -11.63 -13.86 -24.10
C VAL A 23 -10.70 -14.69 -24.98
N ARG A 24 -9.47 -14.93 -24.52
CA ARG A 24 -8.51 -15.78 -25.26
C ARG A 24 -9.05 -17.20 -25.43
N SER A 25 -8.90 -17.78 -26.61
CA SER A 25 -9.28 -19.17 -26.89
C SER A 25 -8.53 -20.15 -25.98
N LYS A 26 -9.09 -21.35 -25.77
CA LYS A 26 -8.46 -22.42 -24.98
C LYS A 26 -7.06 -22.75 -25.50
N GLU A 27 -6.89 -22.79 -26.81
CA GLU A 27 -5.61 -23.06 -27.48
C GLU A 27 -4.56 -21.98 -27.20
N VAL A 28 -4.93 -20.69 -27.29
CA VAL A 28 -4.01 -19.57 -26.99
C VAL A 28 -3.62 -19.57 -25.51
N ARG A 29 -4.53 -19.95 -24.60
CA ARG A 29 -4.21 -20.10 -23.17
C ARG A 29 -3.21 -21.22 -22.95
N GLU A 30 -3.40 -22.35 -23.62
CA GLU A 30 -2.50 -23.50 -23.53
C GLU A 30 -1.09 -23.19 -24.08
N LYS A 31 -1.01 -22.53 -25.23
CA LYS A 31 0.26 -22.07 -25.82
C LYS A 31 1.02 -21.13 -24.87
N ASN A 32 0.32 -20.18 -24.26
CA ASN A 32 0.90 -19.28 -23.26
C ASN A 32 1.34 -20.01 -21.99
N ARG A 33 0.59 -21.03 -21.55
CA ARG A 33 0.95 -21.87 -20.40
C ARG A 33 2.27 -22.61 -20.66
N LYS A 34 2.39 -23.26 -21.83
CA LYS A 34 3.62 -23.97 -22.24
C LYS A 34 4.82 -23.03 -22.32
N ALA A 35 4.65 -21.82 -22.86
CA ALA A 35 5.72 -20.83 -22.91
C ALA A 35 6.18 -20.35 -21.51
N ARG A 36 5.26 -20.20 -20.55
CA ARG A 36 5.56 -19.77 -19.17
C ARG A 36 6.32 -20.79 -18.34
N LEU A 37 6.21 -22.07 -18.66
CA LEU A 37 6.97 -23.13 -17.98
C LEU A 37 8.48 -22.99 -18.22
N GLY A 38 8.89 -22.20 -19.23
CA GLY A 38 10.29 -21.96 -19.56
C GLY A 38 11.00 -23.24 -20.04
N LYS A 39 12.31 -23.12 -20.30
CA LYS A 39 13.15 -24.30 -20.56
C LYS A 39 13.57 -24.91 -19.24
N LYS A 40 13.46 -26.23 -19.09
CA LYS A 40 14.03 -26.92 -17.92
C LYS A 40 15.55 -26.77 -17.95
N HIS A 41 16.10 -26.07 -16.96
CA HIS A 41 17.54 -25.91 -16.83
C HIS A 41 18.18 -27.21 -16.30
N SER A 42 19.35 -27.56 -16.83
CA SER A 42 20.18 -28.67 -16.32
C SER A 42 20.61 -28.41 -14.86
N LYS A 43 20.98 -29.47 -14.13
CA LYS A 43 21.47 -29.34 -12.75
C LYS A 43 22.67 -28.40 -12.68
N GLU A 44 23.56 -28.47 -13.66
CA GLU A 44 24.74 -27.61 -13.77
C GLU A 44 24.37 -26.14 -14.03
N ALA A 45 23.43 -25.87 -14.95
CA ALA A 45 22.94 -24.52 -15.21
C ALA A 45 22.25 -23.93 -13.98
N LYS A 46 21.45 -24.72 -13.26
CA LYS A 46 20.86 -24.32 -11.97
C LYS A 46 21.93 -24.00 -10.93
N GLY A 47 23.00 -24.79 -10.85
CA GLY A 47 24.14 -24.54 -9.97
C GLY A 47 24.87 -23.23 -10.29
N LYS A 48 25.10 -22.94 -11.57
CA LYS A 48 25.72 -21.68 -12.05
C LYS A 48 24.82 -20.47 -11.73
N ILE A 49 23.51 -20.57 -11.97
CA ILE A 49 22.54 -19.52 -11.62
C ILE A 49 22.49 -19.29 -10.10
N SER A 50 22.50 -20.36 -9.30
CA SER A 50 22.48 -20.28 -7.84
C SER A 50 23.74 -19.62 -7.29
N LYS A 51 24.93 -20.02 -7.76
CA LYS A 51 26.22 -19.41 -7.37
C LYS A 51 26.34 -17.95 -7.79
N ASN A 52 25.77 -17.57 -8.94
CA ASN A 52 25.71 -16.16 -9.32
C ASN A 52 24.74 -15.37 -8.44
N ASN A 53 23.54 -15.90 -8.16
CA ASN A 53 22.59 -15.24 -7.26
C ASN A 53 23.14 -15.12 -5.83
N SER A 54 23.84 -16.13 -5.29
CA SER A 54 24.37 -16.08 -3.93
C SER A 54 25.35 -14.91 -3.72
N LYS A 55 26.12 -14.53 -4.74
CA LYS A 55 26.97 -13.31 -4.71
C LYS A 55 26.17 -12.02 -4.55
N PHE A 56 24.94 -11.95 -5.07
CA PHE A 56 24.07 -10.77 -5.00
C PHE A 56 23.16 -10.75 -3.75
N TRP A 57 23.01 -11.86 -3.04
CA TRP A 57 22.14 -12.03 -1.88
C TRP A 57 22.90 -12.10 -0.54
N THR A 58 24.13 -11.59 -0.48
CA THR A 58 24.99 -11.55 0.72
C THR A 58 24.52 -10.61 1.84
N GLY A 59 23.24 -10.23 1.88
CA GLY A 59 22.65 -9.39 2.94
C GLY A 59 23.15 -7.94 2.99
N LYS A 60 24.19 -7.57 2.24
CA LYS A 60 24.64 -6.19 2.11
C LYS A 60 23.63 -5.40 1.26
N LYS A 61 22.83 -4.55 1.91
CA LYS A 61 21.97 -3.57 1.25
C LYS A 61 22.84 -2.70 0.34
N ARG A 62 22.55 -2.69 -0.97
CA ARG A 62 23.19 -1.77 -1.92
C ARG A 62 22.62 -0.36 -1.70
N PRO A 63 23.37 0.60 -1.16
CA PRO A 63 22.84 1.92 -0.81
C PRO A 63 22.34 2.72 -2.03
N GLU A 64 22.91 2.42 -3.20
CA GLU A 64 22.52 2.99 -4.49
C GLU A 64 21.19 2.44 -5.01
N ILE A 65 20.72 1.30 -4.51
CA ILE A 65 19.45 0.66 -4.92
C ILE A 65 18.41 0.75 -3.81
N SER A 66 18.83 0.93 -2.55
CA SER A 66 17.96 1.05 -1.39
C SER A 66 18.19 2.36 -0.64
N GLY A 67 17.13 3.13 -0.44
CA GLY A 67 17.16 4.40 0.27
C GLY A 67 16.90 5.60 -0.64
N LYS A 68 17.16 6.81 -0.13
CA LYS A 68 16.83 8.09 -0.79
C LYS A 68 17.58 8.33 -2.11
N LYS A 69 18.68 7.60 -2.38
CA LYS A 69 19.58 7.83 -3.52
C LYS A 69 19.35 6.91 -4.75
N CYS A 70 18.34 6.04 -4.71
CA CYS A 70 18.12 5.08 -5.80
C CYS A 70 17.60 5.75 -7.08
N HIS A 71 18.34 5.62 -8.18
CA HIS A 71 17.98 6.13 -9.52
C HIS A 71 16.71 5.49 -10.13
N LEU A 72 16.30 4.31 -9.64
CA LEU A 72 14.99 3.70 -9.97
C LEU A 72 13.83 4.26 -9.12
N TRP A 73 14.06 5.34 -8.36
CA TRP A 73 13.04 6.10 -7.64
C TRP A 73 12.14 6.89 -8.61
N ARG A 74 11.32 6.15 -9.37
CA ARG A 74 10.09 6.64 -10.00
C ARG A 74 8.96 5.73 -9.52
N GLY A 75 8.29 6.11 -8.43
CA GLY A 75 7.01 5.48 -8.06
C GLY A 75 7.01 4.57 -6.83
N GLY A 76 7.80 4.89 -5.80
CA GLY A 76 7.51 4.58 -4.40
C GLY A 76 7.04 3.15 -4.10
N VAL A 77 7.95 2.20 -3.93
CA VAL A 77 7.65 0.95 -3.22
C VAL A 77 8.79 0.71 -2.24
N SER A 78 8.54 0.95 -0.96
CA SER A 78 9.49 0.65 0.12
C SER A 78 9.09 -0.67 0.81
N SER A 79 10.09 -1.47 1.17
CA SER A 79 9.88 -2.70 1.96
C SER A 79 9.62 -2.43 3.44
N ASN A 80 9.73 -1.18 3.90
CA ASN A 80 9.43 -0.79 5.28
C ASN A 80 7.99 -1.16 5.67
N LYS A 81 7.81 -1.78 6.84
CA LYS A 81 6.52 -2.13 7.47
C LYS A 81 5.56 -0.93 7.51
N GLU A 82 6.05 0.25 7.87
CA GLU A 82 5.27 1.48 7.97
C GLU A 82 4.73 1.91 6.60
N TYR A 83 5.60 1.88 5.58
CA TYR A 83 5.24 2.18 4.20
C TYR A 83 4.18 1.21 3.66
N ARG A 84 4.34 -0.09 3.92
CA ARG A 84 3.37 -1.13 3.49
C ARG A 84 2.02 -0.94 4.18
N SER A 85 2.01 -0.57 5.45
CA SER A 85 0.78 -0.25 6.20
C SER A 85 0.08 0.98 5.59
N TRP A 86 0.83 2.04 5.30
CA TRP A 86 0.30 3.25 4.67
C TRP A 86 -0.31 2.97 3.29
N VAL A 87 0.38 2.24 2.40
CA VAL A 87 -0.16 1.85 1.07
C VAL A 87 -1.43 1.01 1.22
N LYS A 88 -1.45 0.06 2.17
CA LYS A 88 -2.62 -0.77 2.47
C LYS A 88 -3.80 0.08 2.95
N ASN A 89 -3.57 1.01 3.86
CA ASN A 89 -4.60 1.90 4.40
C ASN A 89 -5.16 2.83 3.32
N ARG A 90 -4.29 3.46 2.52
CA ARG A 90 -4.70 4.28 1.37
C ARG A 90 -5.52 3.49 0.36
N ARG A 91 -5.08 2.28 0.00
CA ARG A 91 -5.84 1.40 -0.90
C ARG A 91 -7.18 0.99 -0.30
N ASN A 92 -7.24 0.77 0.99
CA ASN A 92 -8.47 0.44 1.71
C ASN A 92 -9.45 1.61 1.74
N LYS A 93 -8.97 2.84 1.95
CA LYS A 93 -9.79 4.06 1.84
C LYS A 93 -10.39 4.19 0.44
N LEU A 94 -9.54 4.09 -0.60
CA LEU A 94 -9.97 4.16 -2.01
C LEU A 94 -10.93 3.02 -2.41
N LYS A 95 -10.68 1.78 -1.97
CA LYS A 95 -11.55 0.63 -2.26
C LYS A 95 -12.93 0.75 -1.63
N ARG A 96 -13.01 1.35 -0.45
CA ARG A 96 -14.25 1.48 0.30
C ARG A 96 -15.07 2.71 -0.11
N LYS A 97 -14.56 3.53 -1.04
CA LYS A 97 -15.17 4.78 -1.48
C LYS A 97 -15.66 5.60 -0.27
N ALA A 98 -14.84 5.65 0.78
CA ALA A 98 -15.20 6.38 1.99
C ALA A 98 -15.53 7.82 1.59
N GLU A 99 -16.73 8.26 1.93
CA GLU A 99 -17.19 9.61 1.63
C GLU A 99 -16.50 10.60 2.55
N GLY A 100 -16.19 11.77 2.02
CA GLY A 100 -15.56 12.86 2.77
C GLY A 100 -14.05 12.75 2.96
N SER A 101 -13.53 13.80 3.59
CA SER A 101 -12.15 13.93 4.02
C SER A 101 -12.10 15.01 5.10
N HIS A 102 -11.09 14.94 5.96
CA HIS A 102 -10.77 16.03 6.88
C HIS A 102 -9.34 16.51 6.64
N THR A 103 -9.11 17.77 6.99
CA THR A 103 -7.83 18.45 6.92
C THR A 103 -7.03 18.24 8.20
N PHE A 104 -5.73 18.55 8.13
CA PHE A 104 -4.88 18.52 9.31
C PHE A 104 -5.33 19.53 10.39
N GLY A 105 -5.85 20.69 9.98
CA GLY A 105 -6.35 21.71 10.92
C GLY A 105 -7.58 21.23 11.69
N GLU A 106 -8.52 20.57 11.02
CA GLU A 106 -9.70 19.97 11.67
C GLU A 106 -9.31 18.88 12.67
N TRP A 107 -8.32 18.04 12.32
CA TRP A 107 -7.78 17.05 13.26
C TRP A 107 -7.13 17.70 14.49
N GLU A 108 -6.36 18.77 14.31
CA GLU A 108 -5.73 19.49 15.41
C GLU A 108 -6.75 20.18 16.32
N LEU A 109 -7.80 20.77 15.73
CA LEU A 109 -8.94 21.34 16.49
C LEU A 109 -9.70 20.27 17.27
N LEU A 110 -9.92 19.09 16.68
CA LEU A 110 -10.55 17.97 17.35
C LEU A 110 -9.72 17.50 18.55
N LYS A 111 -8.40 17.34 18.38
CA LYS A 111 -7.51 17.00 19.50
C LYS A 111 -7.59 18.04 20.60
N ARG A 112 -7.58 19.33 20.26
CA ARG A 112 -7.71 20.42 21.23
C ARG A 112 -9.03 20.36 22.00
N GLN A 113 -10.14 20.08 21.31
CA GLN A 113 -11.46 19.91 21.94
C GLN A 113 -11.47 18.79 22.98
N TYR A 114 -10.72 17.71 22.74
CA TYR A 114 -10.55 16.60 23.67
C TYR A 114 -9.33 16.74 24.60
N GLY A 115 -8.76 17.94 24.70
CA GLY A 115 -7.64 18.22 25.60
C GLY A 115 -6.37 17.41 25.30
N TYR A 116 -6.16 17.05 24.02
CA TYR A 116 -5.05 16.22 23.54
C TYR A 116 -4.96 14.85 24.24
N ARG A 117 -6.12 14.25 24.54
CA ARG A 117 -6.21 12.96 25.25
C ARG A 117 -6.97 11.91 24.44
N CYS A 118 -6.64 10.66 24.73
CA CYS A 118 -7.40 9.52 24.24
C CYS A 118 -8.76 9.48 24.95
N VAL A 119 -9.87 9.53 24.20
CA VAL A 119 -11.23 9.50 24.78
C VAL A 119 -11.59 8.16 25.44
N CYS A 120 -10.83 7.09 25.19
CA CYS A 120 -11.08 5.79 25.81
C CYS A 120 -10.32 5.59 27.13
N CYS A 121 -9.07 6.06 27.24
CA CYS A 121 -8.21 5.77 28.39
C CYS A 121 -7.67 7.01 29.10
N GLY A 122 -7.98 8.22 28.63
CA GLY A 122 -7.61 9.49 29.25
C GLY A 122 -6.14 9.91 29.12
N LYS A 123 -5.27 9.02 28.61
CA LYS A 123 -3.83 9.30 28.42
C LYS A 123 -3.62 10.43 27.41
N GLY A 124 -2.74 11.37 27.76
CA GLY A 124 -2.40 12.52 26.94
C GLY A 124 -1.40 12.21 25.83
N GLU A 125 -1.32 13.11 24.84
CA GLU A 125 -0.41 12.96 23.67
C GLU A 125 1.08 12.90 24.06
N VAL A 126 1.44 13.39 25.26
CA VAL A 126 2.78 13.28 25.84
C VAL A 126 3.15 11.82 26.15
N GLU A 127 2.18 11.01 26.59
CA GLU A 127 2.39 9.61 26.97
C GLU A 127 2.14 8.65 25.81
N VAL A 128 1.19 8.99 24.93
CA VAL A 128 0.74 8.09 23.86
C VAL A 128 0.52 8.84 22.56
N LYS A 129 0.83 8.17 21.44
CA LYS A 129 0.48 8.71 20.13
C LYS A 129 -1.02 8.57 19.87
N LEU A 130 -1.68 9.70 19.66
CA LEU A 130 -3.08 9.75 19.21
C LEU A 130 -3.18 9.39 17.71
N THR A 131 -4.29 8.75 17.38
CA THR A 131 -4.62 8.28 16.03
C THR A 131 -6.08 8.62 15.73
N GLU A 132 -6.36 8.86 14.45
CA GLU A 132 -7.71 9.01 13.92
C GLU A 132 -8.44 7.65 13.99
N ASP A 133 -9.42 7.53 14.89
CA ASP A 133 -10.32 6.38 14.92
C ASP A 133 -11.69 6.75 14.36
N HIS A 134 -12.18 5.95 13.40
CA HIS A 134 -13.52 6.11 12.84
C HIS A 134 -14.58 5.52 13.77
N ILE A 135 -15.46 6.36 14.34
CA ILE A 135 -16.57 5.94 15.22
C ILE A 135 -17.38 4.83 14.55
N ILE A 136 -17.82 5.08 13.31
CA ILE A 136 -18.31 4.06 12.38
C ILE A 136 -17.13 3.65 11.49
N PRO A 137 -16.59 2.43 11.60
CA PRO A 137 -15.46 2.01 10.79
C PRO A 137 -15.77 2.08 9.29
N LEU A 138 -14.78 2.46 8.48
CA LEU A 138 -14.92 2.49 7.01
C LEU A 138 -15.42 1.16 6.42
N SER A 139 -15.06 0.02 7.05
CA SER A 139 -15.53 -1.31 6.62
C SER A 139 -17.03 -1.53 6.77
N LYS A 140 -17.72 -0.68 7.53
CA LYS A 140 -19.17 -0.70 7.76
C LYS A 140 -19.88 0.51 7.12
N GLY A 141 -19.23 1.18 6.17
CA GLY A 141 -19.81 2.33 5.47
C GLY A 141 -19.62 3.67 6.17
N GLY A 142 -18.73 3.77 7.16
CA GLY A 142 -18.40 5.06 7.77
C GLY A 142 -17.66 6.01 6.80
N SER A 143 -17.80 7.31 7.04
CA SER A 143 -17.15 8.39 6.29
C SER A 143 -15.76 8.73 6.85
N ASP A 144 -14.96 9.49 6.10
CA ASP A 144 -13.69 10.08 6.54
C ASP A 144 -13.84 11.55 6.97
N TYR A 145 -15.09 12.03 7.16
CA TYR A 145 -15.36 13.36 7.71
C TYR A 145 -15.01 13.45 9.20
N ILE A 146 -14.69 14.65 9.68
CA ILE A 146 -14.18 14.88 11.04
C ILE A 146 -15.19 14.45 12.13
N GLU A 147 -16.48 14.50 11.85
CA GLU A 147 -17.56 14.12 12.78
C GLU A 147 -17.58 12.62 13.05
N ASN A 148 -17.03 11.81 12.14
CA ASN A 148 -16.86 10.37 12.31
C ASN A 148 -15.50 10.03 12.94
N ILE A 149 -14.64 11.00 13.25
CA ILE A 149 -13.33 10.78 13.86
C ILE A 149 -13.40 11.06 15.36
N GLN A 150 -12.71 10.23 16.14
CA GLN A 150 -12.42 10.49 17.55
C GLN A 150 -10.94 10.20 17.86
N PRO A 151 -10.32 10.93 18.79
CA PRO A 151 -8.91 10.74 19.12
C PRO A 151 -8.72 9.54 20.04
N LEU A 152 -8.13 8.45 19.51
CA LEU A 152 -7.74 7.29 20.31
C LEU A 152 -6.23 7.06 20.24
N CYS A 153 -5.65 6.58 21.34
CA CYS A 153 -4.30 6.04 21.27
C CYS A 153 -4.27 4.72 20.48
N GLN A 154 -3.08 4.35 20.00
CA GLN A 154 -2.92 3.16 19.16
C GLN A 154 -3.44 1.87 19.82
N SER A 155 -3.27 1.70 21.14
CA SER A 155 -3.73 0.52 21.87
C SER A 155 -5.26 0.47 21.94
N CYS A 156 -5.92 1.56 22.35
CA CYS A 156 -7.38 1.65 22.41
C CYS A 156 -8.03 1.46 21.02
N ASN A 157 -7.47 2.10 19.99
CA ASN A 157 -7.93 1.92 18.61
C ASN A 157 -7.83 0.44 18.17
N SER A 158 -6.71 -0.21 18.49
CA SER A 158 -6.51 -1.64 18.19
C SER A 158 -7.47 -2.58 18.95
N ILE A 159 -7.93 -2.18 20.15
CA ILE A 159 -8.93 -2.91 20.94
C ILE A 159 -10.34 -2.72 20.35
N LYS A 160 -10.69 -1.50 19.95
CA LYS A 160 -11.99 -1.20 19.32
C LYS A 160 -12.18 -1.96 18.00
N ARG A 161 -11.13 -2.07 17.18
CA ARG A 161 -11.15 -2.76 15.87
C ARG A 161 -12.27 -2.24 14.96
N THR A 162 -13.30 -3.05 14.72
CA THR A 162 -14.42 -2.78 13.81
C THR A 162 -15.75 -2.59 14.55
N LYS A 163 -15.70 -2.39 15.87
CA LYS A 163 -16.87 -2.04 16.67
C LYS A 163 -17.26 -0.59 16.41
N ILE A 164 -18.56 -0.32 16.41
CA ILE A 164 -19.10 1.04 16.29
C ILE A 164 -19.26 1.55 17.72
N ILE A 165 -18.33 2.40 18.17
CA ILE A 165 -18.30 2.92 19.54
C ILE A 165 -17.86 4.38 19.46
N LYS A 166 -18.66 5.27 20.05
CA LYS A 166 -18.28 6.65 20.34
C LYS A 166 -17.92 6.73 21.82
N PHE A 167 -16.65 6.92 22.11
CA PHE A 167 -16.19 7.14 23.48
C PHE A 167 -16.49 8.59 23.89
N LYS A 168 -16.73 8.81 25.18
CA LYS A 168 -17.09 10.12 25.75
C LYS A 168 -15.91 10.67 26.51
#